data_AF-A0A1Q8CPX7-F1
#
_entry.id   AF-A0A1Q8CPX7-F1
#
_cell.length_a   1.000
_cell.length_b   1.000
_cell.length_c   1.000
_cell.angle_alpha   90.00
_cell.angle_beta   90.00
_cell.angle_gamma   90.00
#
_symmetry.space_group_name_H-M   'P 1'
#
loop_
_entity.id
_entity.type
_entity.pdbx_description
1 polymer ?
#
loop_
_entity_poly.entity_id
_entity_poly.type
_entity_poly.pdbx_seq_one_letter_code
_entity_poly.pdbx_strand_id
1 'polypeptide(L)'
;MLRQLVGTWLVGSVLTGTLAVLFTLDRGELPLTPLAELPVQRMLGVLGLLAALFAALVLLGLSTADASWLPGDGRGVTLWVVLVGTGGFAGWAYAAAVTFAAEFALGTQLVLAYACGGLPFALVAAMLVRPVTVNAVAVGLAAVSLLVGAGLVAGPGLAQECLTLLTTLFHDPLSPSRLVVSGGQL
;
A
#
# COMPACT_ATOMS: atom_id res chain seq x y z
N MET A 1 6.43 -4.54 -18.40
CA MET A 1 5.21 -4.46 -17.57
C MET A 1 5.11 -5.60 -16.56
N LEU A 2 4.87 -6.86 -16.95
CA LEU A 2 4.70 -7.98 -16.00
C LEU A 2 5.85 -8.08 -14.98
N ARG A 3 7.10 -8.03 -15.47
CA ARG A 3 8.31 -8.01 -14.63
C ARG A 3 8.31 -6.88 -13.59
N GLN A 4 7.84 -5.69 -13.96
CA GLN A 4 7.79 -4.54 -13.05
C GLN A 4 6.77 -4.77 -11.95
N LEU A 5 5.55 -5.21 -12.31
CA LEU A 5 4.46 -5.40 -11.36
C LEU A 5 4.74 -6.58 -10.41
N VAL A 6 5.10 -7.74 -10.96
CA VAL A 6 5.44 -8.94 -10.17
C VAL A 6 6.70 -8.70 -9.35
N GLY A 7 7.73 -8.06 -9.93
CA GLY A 7 8.96 -7.74 -9.20
C GLY A 7 8.71 -6.79 -8.04
N THR A 8 7.92 -5.74 -8.26
CA THR A 8 7.57 -4.76 -7.21
C THR A 8 6.74 -5.43 -6.10
N TRP A 9 5.78 -6.28 -6.47
CA TRP A 9 5.00 -7.05 -5.49
C TRP A 9 5.88 -8.00 -4.67
N LEU A 10 6.72 -8.82 -5.32
CA LEU A 10 7.58 -9.78 -4.62
C LEU A 10 8.56 -9.10 -3.67
N VAL A 11 9.28 -8.08 -4.16
CA VAL A 11 10.26 -7.33 -3.37
C VAL A 11 9.58 -6.63 -2.19
N GLY A 12 8.46 -5.94 -2.45
CA GLY A 12 7.68 -5.29 -1.41
C GLY A 12 7.24 -6.30 -0.34
N SER A 13 6.59 -7.38 -0.75
CA SER A 13 6.08 -8.42 0.15
C SER A 13 7.16 -9.05 1.03
N VAL A 14 8.29 -9.45 0.45
CA VAL A 14 9.39 -10.05 1.21
C VAL A 14 9.98 -9.06 2.22
N LEU A 15 10.27 -7.83 1.79
CA LEU A 15 10.94 -6.85 2.63
C LEU A 15 10.01 -6.26 3.69
N THR A 16 8.76 -5.95 3.37
CA THR A 16 7.78 -5.48 4.36
C THR A 16 7.33 -6.59 5.31
N GLY A 17 7.23 -7.83 4.83
CA GLY A 17 6.99 -8.99 5.69
C GLY A 17 8.13 -9.20 6.69
N THR A 18 9.38 -9.05 6.24
CA THR A 18 10.55 -9.14 7.11
C THR A 18 10.61 -7.97 8.09
N LEU A 19 10.27 -6.74 7.65
CA LEU A 19 10.11 -5.59 8.54
C LEU A 19 9.08 -5.87 9.63
N ALA A 20 7.91 -6.41 9.28
CA ALA A 20 6.86 -6.77 10.25
C ALA A 20 7.37 -7.77 11.30
N VAL A 21 8.19 -8.75 10.91
CA VAL A 21 8.84 -9.67 11.86
C VAL A 21 9.77 -8.94 12.83
N LEU A 22 10.58 -7.97 12.35
CA LEU A 22 11.48 -7.22 13.23
C LEU A 22 10.74 -6.39 14.30
N PHE A 23 9.52 -5.94 14.00
CA PHE A 23 8.69 -5.19 14.95
C PHE A 23 7.91 -6.07 15.95
N THR A 24 7.91 -7.40 15.79
CA THR A 24 7.02 -8.32 16.52
C THR A 24 7.75 -9.39 17.34
N LEU A 25 9.09 -9.43 17.30
CA LEU A 25 9.87 -10.54 17.86
C LEU A 25 10.09 -10.53 19.39
N ASP A 26 9.78 -9.44 20.11
CA ASP A 26 9.81 -9.45 21.59
C ASP A 26 8.39 -9.50 22.16
N ARG A 27 8.06 -10.66 22.74
CA ARG A 27 6.75 -11.00 23.30
C ARG A 27 6.52 -10.28 24.64
N GLY A 28 6.04 -9.04 24.58
CA GLY A 28 5.44 -8.32 25.72
C GLY A 28 3.90 -8.34 25.66
N GLU A 29 3.24 -7.54 26.50
CA GLU A 29 1.78 -7.33 26.45
C GLU A 29 1.31 -6.60 25.18
N LEU A 30 2.22 -5.91 24.49
CA LEU A 30 1.95 -5.22 23.23
C LEU A 30 2.46 -6.04 22.03
N PRO A 31 1.66 -6.16 20.95
CA PRO A 31 2.03 -6.94 19.76
C PRO A 31 3.10 -6.25 18.88
N LEU A 32 3.44 -4.98 19.16
CA LEU A 32 4.41 -4.19 18.42
C LEU A 32 5.40 -3.50 19.37
N THR A 33 6.69 -3.54 19.02
CA THR A 33 7.71 -2.73 19.70
C THR A 33 7.82 -1.36 19.02
N PRO A 34 7.67 -0.24 19.76
CA PRO A 34 7.88 1.10 19.22
C PRO A 34 9.29 1.27 18.63
N LEU A 35 9.40 2.04 17.55
CA LEU A 35 10.68 2.26 16.87
C LEU A 35 11.76 2.83 17.81
N ALA A 36 11.38 3.71 18.74
CA ALA A 36 12.28 4.33 19.72
C ALA A 36 12.84 3.33 20.76
N GLU A 37 12.20 2.17 20.91
CA GLU A 37 12.55 1.15 21.90
C GLU A 37 13.26 -0.04 21.26
N LEU A 38 13.44 -0.04 19.93
CA LEU A 38 14.14 -1.12 19.25
C LEU A 38 15.63 -1.16 19.64
N PRO A 39 16.19 -2.34 19.93
CA PRO A 39 17.62 -2.48 20.11
C PRO A 39 18.36 -2.08 18.83
N VAL A 40 19.55 -1.50 18.97
CA VAL A 40 20.36 -0.97 17.86
C VAL A 40 20.50 -1.97 16.70
N GLN A 41 20.67 -3.25 17.00
CA GLN A 41 20.77 -4.31 15.99
C GLN A 41 19.52 -4.42 15.12
N ARG A 42 18.31 -4.35 15.71
CA ARG A 42 17.04 -4.37 14.96
C ARG A 42 16.82 -3.07 14.20
N MET A 43 17.19 -1.93 14.79
CA MET A 43 17.15 -0.64 14.08
C MET A 43 18.02 -0.66 12.82
N LEU A 44 19.25 -1.17 12.92
CA LEU A 44 20.13 -1.35 11.75
C LEU A 44 19.54 -2.33 10.74
N GLY A 45 18.87 -3.40 11.20
CA GLY A 45 18.12 -4.31 10.34
C GLY A 45 16.99 -3.62 9.58
N VAL A 46 16.20 -2.78 10.25
CA VAL A 46 15.13 -1.97 9.63
C VAL A 46 15.73 -1.03 8.58
N LEU A 47 16.76 -0.25 8.92
CA LEU A 47 17.42 0.66 7.98
C LEU A 47 18.03 -0.10 6.78
N GLY A 48 18.61 -1.27 7.01
CA GLY A 48 19.14 -2.14 5.96
C GLY A 48 18.05 -2.67 5.02
N LEU A 49 16.90 -3.09 5.55
CA LEU A 49 15.75 -3.53 4.76
C LEU A 49 15.13 -2.38 3.95
N LEU A 50 15.04 -1.18 4.54
CA LEU A 50 14.62 0.02 3.81
C LEU A 50 15.58 0.32 2.65
N ALA A 51 16.88 0.35 2.92
CA ALA A 51 17.90 0.55 1.89
C ALA A 51 17.83 -0.51 0.79
N ALA A 52 17.66 -1.79 1.16
CA ALA A 52 17.51 -2.90 0.23
C ALA A 52 16.25 -2.75 -0.64
N LEU A 53 15.13 -2.30 -0.07
CA LEU A 53 13.90 -2.04 -0.81
C LEU A 53 14.12 -0.95 -1.85
N PHE A 54 14.66 0.20 -1.44
CA PHE A 54 14.92 1.29 -2.37
C PHE A 54 15.94 0.90 -3.45
N ALA A 55 16.98 0.15 -3.11
CA ALA A 55 17.94 -0.37 -4.09
C ALA A 55 17.26 -1.32 -5.09
N ALA A 56 16.42 -2.24 -4.62
CA ALA A 56 15.67 -3.16 -5.48
C ALA A 56 14.67 -2.42 -6.39
N LEU A 57 14.00 -1.37 -5.88
CA LEU A 57 13.14 -0.50 -6.67
C LEU A 57 13.93 0.26 -7.73
N VAL A 58 15.13 0.78 -7.42
CA VAL A 58 16.03 1.40 -8.42
C VAL A 58 16.38 0.42 -9.52
N LEU A 59 16.79 -0.80 -9.16
CA LEU A 59 17.12 -1.84 -10.15
C LEU A 59 15.92 -2.22 -11.02
N LEU A 60 14.73 -2.32 -10.42
CA LEU A 60 13.49 -2.56 -11.17
C LEU A 60 13.16 -1.38 -12.09
N GLY A 61 13.24 -0.14 -11.61
CA GLY A 61 12.99 1.06 -12.39
C GLY A 61 13.93 1.18 -13.59
N LEU A 62 15.23 0.96 -13.39
CA LEU A 62 16.23 0.94 -14.47
C LEU A 62 15.93 -0.17 -15.50
N SER A 63 15.58 -1.37 -15.04
CA SER A 63 15.31 -2.51 -15.93
C SER A 63 13.94 -2.47 -16.62
N THR A 64 13.07 -1.53 -16.24
CA THR A 64 11.69 -1.44 -16.75
C THR A 64 11.28 -0.03 -17.13
N ALA A 65 12.24 0.86 -17.40
CA ALA A 65 12.01 2.26 -17.73
C ALA A 65 10.98 2.46 -18.87
N ASP A 66 11.05 1.62 -19.91
CA ASP A 66 10.13 1.69 -21.06
C ASP A 66 8.67 1.34 -20.74
N ALA A 67 8.42 0.69 -19.59
CA ALA A 67 7.08 0.31 -19.18
C ALA A 67 6.30 1.46 -18.54
N SER A 68 6.98 2.53 -18.09
CA SER A 68 6.36 3.65 -17.38
C SER A 68 6.06 4.84 -18.30
N TRP A 69 5.12 5.70 -17.86
CA TRP A 69 4.90 7.05 -18.40
C TRP A 69 6.04 8.02 -18.07
N LEU A 70 6.87 7.70 -17.08
CA LEU A 70 8.00 8.53 -16.68
C LEU A 70 9.14 8.45 -17.71
N PRO A 71 9.96 9.52 -17.83
CA PRO A 71 11.14 9.51 -18.70
C PRO A 71 12.08 8.34 -18.37
N GLY A 72 12.72 7.77 -19.40
CA GLY A 72 13.66 6.66 -19.22
C GLY A 72 15.06 7.06 -18.74
N ASP A 73 15.21 8.27 -18.19
CA ASP A 73 16.46 8.78 -17.67
C ASP A 73 16.57 8.58 -16.14
N GLY A 74 17.72 8.92 -15.56
CA GLY A 74 17.94 8.77 -14.12
C GLY A 74 16.95 9.59 -13.26
N ARG A 75 16.43 10.71 -13.77
CA ARG A 75 15.44 11.54 -13.06
C ARG A 75 14.09 10.84 -13.02
N GLY A 76 13.63 10.29 -14.15
CA GLY A 76 12.39 9.53 -14.22
C GLY A 76 12.42 8.27 -13.36
N VAL A 77 13.55 7.55 -13.32
CA VAL A 77 13.73 6.42 -12.39
C VAL A 77 13.69 6.86 -10.94
N THR A 78 14.35 7.97 -10.59
CA THR A 78 14.31 8.51 -9.22
C THR A 78 12.87 8.86 -8.81
N LEU A 79 12.14 9.55 -9.69
CA LEU A 79 10.73 9.89 -9.43
C LEU A 79 9.86 8.63 -9.30
N TRP A 80 10.08 7.63 -10.15
CA TRP A 80 9.39 6.34 -10.06
C TRP A 80 9.61 5.68 -8.69
N VAL A 81 10.87 5.61 -8.24
CA VAL A 81 11.25 5.01 -6.95
C VAL A 81 10.63 5.78 -5.78
N VAL A 82 10.64 7.12 -5.82
CA VAL A 82 10.02 7.94 -4.78
C VAL A 82 8.51 7.68 -4.72
N LEU A 83 7.81 7.71 -5.86
CA LEU A 83 6.36 7.49 -5.90
C LEU A 83 5.98 6.08 -5.44
N VAL A 84 6.61 5.04 -6.01
CA VAL A 84 6.33 3.65 -5.67
C VAL A 84 6.73 3.33 -4.23
N GLY A 85 7.91 3.80 -3.80
CA GLY A 85 8.39 3.60 -2.44
C GLY A 85 7.47 4.26 -1.41
N THR A 86 7.22 5.56 -1.53
CA THR A 86 6.42 6.31 -0.55
C THR A 86 4.94 5.91 -0.57
N GLY A 87 4.34 5.78 -1.76
CA GLY A 87 2.95 5.34 -1.89
C GLY A 87 2.75 3.89 -1.43
N GLY A 88 3.71 3.01 -1.73
CA GLY A 88 3.70 1.64 -1.25
C GLY A 88 3.81 1.54 0.27
N PHE A 89 4.70 2.31 0.89
CA PHE A 89 4.80 2.38 2.36
C PHE A 89 3.54 2.94 3.00
N ALA A 90 2.95 4.00 2.43
CA ALA A 90 1.72 4.57 2.95
C ALA A 90 0.57 3.54 2.92
N GLY A 91 0.42 2.81 1.81
CA GLY A 91 -0.59 1.76 1.72
C GLY A 91 -0.31 0.55 2.62
N TRP A 92 0.95 0.17 2.80
CA TRP A 92 1.34 -0.89 3.74
C TRP A 92 1.05 -0.49 5.20
N ALA A 93 1.41 0.73 5.59
CA ALA A 93 1.14 1.25 6.93
C ALA A 93 -0.37 1.37 7.19
N TYR A 94 -1.14 1.83 6.19
CA TYR A 94 -2.60 1.84 6.26
C TYR A 94 -3.17 0.43 6.47
N ALA A 95 -2.73 -0.55 5.67
CA ALA A 95 -3.18 -1.93 5.80
C ALA A 95 -2.85 -2.52 7.18
N ALA A 96 -1.64 -2.25 7.70
CA ALA A 96 -1.26 -2.66 9.06
C ALA A 96 -2.21 -2.04 10.10
N ALA A 97 -2.44 -0.73 10.05
CA ALA A 97 -3.35 -0.03 10.97
C ALA A 97 -4.77 -0.62 10.94
N VAL A 98 -5.31 -0.91 9.76
CA VAL A 98 -6.61 -1.58 9.60
C VAL A 98 -6.60 -2.96 10.27
N THR A 99 -5.58 -3.79 10.03
CA THR A 99 -5.55 -5.14 10.62
C THR A 99 -5.39 -5.14 12.14
N PHE A 100 -4.68 -4.16 12.71
CA PHE A 100 -4.63 -3.96 14.15
C PHE A 100 -5.96 -3.50 14.72
N ALA A 101 -6.59 -2.51 14.09
CA ALA A 101 -7.90 -1.99 14.51
C ALA A 101 -9.02 -3.03 14.37
N ALA A 102 -8.92 -3.93 13.39
CA ALA A 102 -9.84 -5.05 13.21
C ALA A 102 -9.47 -6.28 14.07
N GLU A 103 -8.50 -6.16 14.98
CA GLU A 103 -8.08 -7.19 15.94
C GLU A 103 -7.64 -8.52 15.29
N PHE A 104 -6.99 -8.45 14.12
CA PHE A 104 -6.51 -9.67 13.47
C PHE A 104 -5.41 -10.32 14.32
N ALA A 105 -5.44 -11.64 14.45
CA ALA A 105 -4.37 -12.37 15.14
C ALA A 105 -3.00 -12.09 14.50
N LEU A 106 -1.95 -11.97 15.31
CA LEU A 106 -0.59 -11.62 14.86
C LEU A 106 -0.07 -12.56 13.75
N GLY A 107 -0.33 -13.87 13.87
CA GLY A 107 0.04 -14.83 12.82
C GLY A 107 -0.62 -14.52 11.48
N THR A 108 -1.90 -14.15 11.49
CA THR A 108 -2.63 -13.72 10.28
C THR A 108 -2.03 -12.44 9.70
N GLN A 109 -1.68 -11.47 10.55
CA GLN A 109 -1.06 -10.22 10.09
C GLN A 109 0.29 -10.48 9.42
N LEU A 110 1.13 -11.37 9.97
CA LEU A 110 2.42 -11.73 9.38
C LEU A 110 2.25 -12.47 8.04
N VAL A 111 1.29 -13.39 7.95
CA VAL A 111 0.96 -14.07 6.68
C VAL A 111 0.50 -13.05 5.64
N LEU A 112 -0.37 -12.11 6.01
CA LEU A 112 -0.82 -11.04 5.12
C LEU A 112 0.34 -10.11 4.73
N ALA A 113 1.27 -9.81 5.64
CA ALA A 113 2.43 -8.99 5.34
C ALA A 113 3.34 -9.64 4.29
N TYR A 114 3.55 -10.96 4.34
CA TYR A 114 4.33 -11.68 3.33
C TYR A 114 3.57 -11.99 2.04
N ALA A 115 2.26 -12.21 2.10
CA ALA A 115 1.47 -12.50 0.90
C ALA A 115 1.10 -11.21 0.15
N CYS A 116 0.74 -10.17 0.87
CA CYS A 116 0.11 -8.96 0.33
C CYS A 116 0.91 -7.67 0.60
N GLY A 117 2.02 -7.72 1.34
CA GLY A 117 2.75 -6.51 1.74
C GLY A 117 3.29 -5.68 0.56
N GLY A 118 3.59 -6.31 -0.57
CA GLY A 118 3.99 -5.64 -1.80
C GLY A 118 2.85 -5.16 -2.69
N LEU A 119 1.59 -5.48 -2.36
CA LEU A 119 0.44 -5.10 -3.17
C LEU A 119 0.27 -3.58 -3.29
N PRO A 120 0.41 -2.78 -2.22
CA PRO A 120 0.42 -1.32 -2.34
C PRO A 120 1.49 -0.78 -3.29
N PHE A 121 2.71 -1.32 -3.23
CA PHE A 121 3.80 -0.92 -4.12
C PHE A 121 3.48 -1.27 -5.58
N ALA A 122 2.95 -2.48 -5.82
CA ALA A 122 2.56 -2.92 -7.15
C ALA A 122 1.39 -2.12 -7.74
N LEU A 123 0.42 -1.70 -6.90
CA LEU A 123 -0.68 -0.82 -7.32
C LEU A 123 -0.15 0.55 -7.74
N VAL A 124 0.74 1.16 -6.95
CA VAL A 124 1.34 2.45 -7.34
C VAL A 124 2.18 2.29 -8.61
N ALA A 125 2.97 1.23 -8.72
CA ALA A 125 3.71 0.93 -9.96
C ALA A 125 2.77 0.75 -11.16
N ALA A 126 1.62 0.08 -10.97
CA ALA A 126 0.59 -0.13 -11.97
C ALA A 126 -0.17 1.15 -12.34
N MET A 127 -0.19 2.19 -11.50
CA MET A 127 -0.70 3.51 -11.89
C MET A 127 0.26 4.27 -12.82
N LEU A 128 1.55 3.89 -12.81
CA LEU A 128 2.61 4.55 -13.58
C LEU A 128 2.93 3.85 -14.90
N VAL A 129 2.31 2.70 -15.21
CA VAL A 129 2.56 1.99 -16.48
C VAL A 129 1.86 2.67 -17.65
N ARG A 130 2.38 2.49 -18.87
CA ARG A 130 1.82 3.11 -20.08
C ARG A 130 0.36 2.72 -20.38
N PRO A 131 -0.07 1.46 -20.24
CA PRO A 131 -1.45 1.10 -20.56
C PRO A 131 -2.45 1.73 -19.59
N VAL A 132 -3.26 2.67 -20.08
CA VAL A 132 -4.26 3.40 -19.29
C VAL A 132 -5.29 2.47 -18.62
N THR A 133 -5.61 1.34 -19.26
CA THR A 133 -6.50 0.33 -18.69
C THR A 133 -5.95 -0.27 -17.40
N VAL A 134 -4.63 -0.51 -17.34
CA VAL A 134 -3.98 -1.01 -16.11
C VAL A 134 -4.00 0.06 -15.02
N ASN A 135 -3.78 1.32 -15.38
CA ASN A 135 -3.83 2.43 -14.43
C ASN A 135 -5.22 2.57 -13.81
N ALA A 136 -6.27 2.52 -14.64
CA ALA A 136 -7.66 2.60 -14.18
C ALA A 136 -8.03 1.44 -13.24
N VAL A 137 -7.62 0.22 -13.58
CA VAL A 137 -7.81 -0.96 -12.71
C VAL A 137 -7.05 -0.80 -11.40
N ALA A 138 -5.81 -0.31 -11.43
CA ALA A 138 -5.01 -0.07 -10.22
C ALA A 138 -5.65 0.96 -9.30
N VAL A 139 -6.17 2.07 -9.84
CA VAL A 139 -6.92 3.08 -9.09
C VAL A 139 -8.18 2.48 -8.47
N GLY A 140 -8.95 1.73 -9.25
CA GLY A 140 -10.16 1.05 -8.76
C GLY A 140 -9.85 0.08 -7.61
N LEU A 141 -8.82 -0.77 -7.77
CA LEU A 141 -8.40 -1.71 -6.74
C LEU A 141 -7.88 -1.01 -5.47
N ALA A 142 -7.13 0.09 -5.62
CA ALA A 142 -6.67 0.88 -4.50
C ALA A 142 -7.86 1.50 -3.74
N ALA A 143 -8.80 2.11 -4.47
CA ALA A 143 -9.99 2.71 -3.87
C ALA A 143 -10.85 1.66 -3.14
N VAL A 144 -11.13 0.52 -3.77
CA VAL A 144 -11.85 -0.60 -3.14
C VAL A 144 -11.13 -1.09 -1.90
N SER A 145 -9.81 -1.25 -1.94
CA SER A 145 -9.02 -1.72 -0.78
C SER A 145 -9.09 -0.73 0.39
N LEU A 146 -9.00 0.57 0.11
CA LEU A 146 -9.18 1.63 1.12
C LEU A 146 -10.59 1.60 1.72
N LEU A 147 -11.63 1.39 0.90
CA LEU A 147 -13.00 1.32 1.40
C LEU A 147 -13.25 0.08 2.26
N VAL A 148 -12.74 -1.08 1.82
CA VAL A 148 -12.82 -2.30 2.62
C VAL A 148 -12.12 -2.10 3.95
N GLY A 149 -10.92 -1.50 3.95
CA GLY A 149 -10.20 -1.19 5.18
C GLY A 149 -10.98 -0.24 6.10
N ALA A 150 -11.54 0.85 5.55
CA ALA A 150 -12.36 1.78 6.31
C ALA A 150 -13.61 1.11 6.89
N GLY A 151 -14.27 0.25 6.12
CA GLY A 151 -15.46 -0.50 6.56
C GLY A 151 -15.17 -1.50 7.68
N LEU A 152 -13.99 -2.13 7.65
CA LEU A 152 -13.54 -3.03 8.73
C LEU A 152 -13.30 -2.28 10.05
N VAL A 153 -12.92 -1.00 10.00
CA VAL A 153 -12.60 -0.19 11.20
C VAL A 153 -13.80 0.59 11.72
N ALA A 154 -14.61 1.19 10.85
CA ALA A 154 -15.70 2.09 11.22
C ALA A 154 -17.07 1.39 11.39
N GLY A 155 -17.15 0.09 11.09
CA GLY A 155 -18.41 -0.66 11.09
C GLY A 155 -19.24 -0.48 9.80
N PRO A 156 -20.37 -1.20 9.66
CA PRO A 156 -21.06 -1.40 8.38
C PRO A 156 -21.67 -0.15 7.73
N GLY A 157 -21.96 0.91 8.51
CA GLY A 157 -22.59 2.14 7.98
C GLY A 157 -21.68 2.95 7.04
N LEU A 158 -20.41 3.12 7.41
CA LEU A 158 -19.47 3.96 6.67
C LEU A 158 -18.97 3.29 5.38
N ALA A 159 -18.89 1.95 5.38
CA ALA A 159 -18.58 1.15 4.20
C ALA A 159 -19.62 1.34 3.08
N GLN A 160 -20.90 1.42 3.45
CA GLN A 160 -22.02 1.53 2.51
C GLN A 160 -22.12 2.93 1.89
N GLU A 161 -21.90 3.98 2.68
CA GLU A 161 -21.81 5.36 2.18
C GLU A 161 -20.62 5.54 1.22
N CYS A 162 -19.47 4.96 1.54
CA CYS A 162 -18.31 5.04 0.68
C CYS A 162 -18.49 4.23 -0.63
N LEU A 163 -19.12 3.06 -0.57
CA LEU A 163 -19.44 2.26 -1.76
C LEU A 163 -20.41 3.02 -2.70
N THR A 164 -21.34 3.78 -2.10
CA THR A 164 -22.26 4.67 -2.84
C THR A 164 -21.51 5.84 -3.51
N LEU A 165 -20.50 6.40 -2.84
CA LEU A 165 -19.59 7.42 -3.42
C LEU A 165 -18.73 6.87 -4.56
N LEU A 166 -18.22 5.65 -4.44
CA LEU A 166 -17.39 5.03 -5.46
C LEU A 166 -18.22 4.64 -6.68
N THR A 167 -19.42 4.10 -6.49
CA THR A 167 -20.36 3.86 -7.59
C THR A 167 -20.76 5.15 -8.28
N THR A 168 -21.08 6.22 -7.56
CA THR A 168 -21.39 7.51 -8.19
C THR A 168 -20.21 8.11 -8.97
N LEU A 169 -18.99 8.06 -8.43
CA LEU A 169 -17.78 8.54 -9.12
C LEU A 169 -17.44 7.78 -10.40
N PHE A 170 -17.69 6.47 -10.46
CA PHE A 170 -17.27 5.61 -11.57
C PHE A 170 -18.41 5.21 -12.53
N HIS A 171 -19.68 5.41 -12.16
CA HIS A 171 -20.83 5.14 -13.04
C HIS A 171 -21.50 6.38 -13.63
N ASP A 172 -21.34 7.58 -13.04
CA ASP A 172 -22.06 8.76 -13.51
C ASP A 172 -21.23 10.06 -13.41
N PRO A 173 -20.36 10.35 -14.40
CA PRO A 173 -19.42 11.48 -14.31
C PRO A 173 -20.08 12.89 -14.42
N LEU A 174 -21.42 13.02 -14.51
CA LEU A 174 -22.08 14.28 -14.88
C LEU A 174 -23.35 14.67 -14.11
N SER A 175 -23.53 14.28 -12.84
CA SER A 175 -24.68 14.74 -12.03
C SER A 175 -24.26 15.50 -10.75
N PRO A 176 -24.14 16.84 -10.79
CA PRO A 176 -23.76 17.66 -9.62
C PRO A 176 -24.84 17.76 -8.52
N SER A 177 -26.00 17.12 -8.66
CA SER A 177 -27.20 17.49 -7.89
C SER A 177 -27.55 16.58 -6.71
N ARG A 178 -26.69 15.62 -6.32
CA ARG A 178 -27.02 14.66 -5.24
C ARG A 178 -25.99 14.48 -4.12
N LEU A 179 -25.10 15.45 -3.88
CA LEU A 179 -24.35 15.52 -2.62
C LEU A 179 -25.17 16.24 -1.55
N VAL A 180 -26.31 15.68 -1.18
CA VAL A 180 -26.94 16.00 0.12
C VAL A 180 -26.48 14.92 1.08
N VAL A 181 -25.37 15.21 1.76
CA VAL A 181 -24.97 14.49 2.96
C VAL A 181 -26.06 14.75 3.98
N SER A 182 -26.90 13.74 4.21
CA SER A 182 -27.87 13.71 5.29
C SER A 182 -27.10 13.77 6.61
N GLY A 183 -26.92 14.99 7.12
CA GLY A 183 -26.40 15.23 8.46
C GLY A 183 -27.26 14.52 9.50
N GLY A 184 -26.68 13.55 10.19
CA GLY A 184 -27.24 12.96 11.38
C GLY A 184 -27.46 14.05 12.43
N GLN A 185 -28.70 14.17 12.90
CA GLN A 185 -29.04 14.93 14.09
C GLN A 185 -28.60 14.15 15.33
N LEU A 186 -27.90 14.87 16.21
CA LEU A 186 -27.62 14.70 17.65
C LEU A 186 -27.86 13.32 18.28
#